data_AF-A0A7K2XLJ5-F1
#
_entry.id   AF-A0A7K2XLJ5-F1
#
_cell.length_a   1.000
_cell.length_b   1.000
_cell.length_c   1.000
_cell.angle_alpha   90.00
_cell.angle_beta   90.00
_cell.angle_gamma   90.00
#
_symmetry.space_group_name_H-M   'P 1'
#
loop_
_entity.id
_entity.type
_entity.pdbx_description
1 polymer ?
#
loop_
_entity_poly.entity_id
_entity_poly.type
_entity_poly.pdbx_seq_one_letter_code
_entity_poly.pdbx_strand_id
1 'polypeptide(L)'
;MHSPVPRPPSLRQPAALRAELLPFLAPSLAAAVSGARRRALRDGDRQIDTAHLLHSLVESDPEAAAVFEGREQLARVLGYLVQRSIGYGLR
;
A
#
# COMPACT_ATOMS: atom_id res chain seq x y z
N MET A 1 -31.48 -0.16 39.14
CA MET A 1 -30.02 -0.08 39.27
C MET A 1 -29.42 -0.54 37.95
N HIS A 2 -28.83 0.37 37.17
CA HIS A 2 -28.29 0.05 35.85
C HIS A 2 -26.93 -0.65 35.98
N SER A 3 -26.81 -1.87 35.48
CA SER A 3 -25.52 -2.56 35.37
C SER A 3 -24.63 -1.86 34.33
N PRO A 4 -23.31 -1.72 34.58
CA PRO A 4 -22.41 -1.12 33.61
C PRO A 4 -22.15 -2.09 32.45
N VAL A 5 -22.20 -1.57 31.23
CA VAL A 5 -21.78 -2.30 30.02
C VAL A 5 -20.25 -2.50 30.08
N PRO A 6 -19.73 -3.73 29.90
CA PRO A 6 -18.28 -3.96 29.87
C PRO A 6 -17.67 -3.25 28.64
N ARG A 7 -16.69 -2.38 28.88
CA ARG A 7 -15.93 -1.74 27.81
C ARG A 7 -15.10 -2.79 27.07
N PRO A 8 -15.10 -2.83 25.72
CA PRO A 8 -14.17 -3.69 24.99
C PRO A 8 -12.73 -3.27 25.31
N PRO A 9 -11.77 -4.22 25.33
CA PRO A 9 -10.37 -3.89 25.57
C PRO A 9 -9.91 -2.85 24.55
N SER A 10 -9.31 -1.78 25.05
CA SER A 10 -8.76 -0.69 24.24
C SER A 10 -7.87 -1.26 23.15
N LEU A 11 -8.12 -0.88 21.89
CA LEU A 11 -7.27 -1.09 20.71
C LEU A 11 -5.92 -0.35 20.87
N ARG A 12 -5.16 -0.62 21.94
CA ARG A 12 -3.74 -0.23 22.09
C ARG A 12 -2.80 -1.18 21.32
N GLN A 13 -3.33 -1.94 20.38
CA GLN A 13 -2.57 -2.92 19.57
C GLN A 13 -2.19 -2.52 18.13
N PRO A 14 -2.51 -1.34 17.55
CA PRO A 14 -1.96 -1.01 16.24
C PRO A 14 -0.50 -0.54 16.31
N ALA A 15 -0.10 0.22 17.33
CA ALA A 15 1.23 0.82 17.40
C ALA A 15 2.33 -0.16 17.81
N ALA A 16 2.06 -1.04 18.79
CA ALA A 16 3.00 -2.06 19.25
C ALA A 16 3.26 -3.13 18.18
N LEU A 17 2.20 -3.64 17.53
CA LEU A 17 2.32 -4.55 16.39
C LEU A 17 3.13 -3.93 15.24
N ARG A 18 2.92 -2.65 14.95
CA ARG A 18 3.65 -1.92 13.91
C ARG A 18 5.14 -1.81 14.24
N ALA A 19 5.49 -1.60 15.50
CA ALA A 19 6.88 -1.53 15.97
C ALA A 19 7.58 -2.90 15.95
N GLU A 20 6.87 -3.97 16.33
CA GLU A 20 7.38 -5.34 16.24
C GLU A 20 7.60 -5.78 14.81
N LEU A 21 6.77 -5.32 13.86
CA LEU A 21 6.92 -5.63 12.44
C LEU A 21 8.04 -4.84 11.75
N LEU A 22 8.48 -3.69 12.28
CA LEU A 22 9.48 -2.83 11.63
C LEU A 22 10.76 -3.56 11.18
N PRO A 23 11.34 -4.49 11.97
CA PRO A 23 12.50 -5.29 11.55
C PRO A 23 12.17 -6.42 10.57
N PHE A 24 10.89 -6.83 10.46
CA PHE A 24 10.40 -7.92 9.61
C PHE A 24 9.64 -7.44 8.36
N LEU A 25 9.43 -6.14 8.20
CA LEU A 25 8.99 -5.56 6.94
C LEU A 25 10.13 -5.82 5.96
N ALA A 26 9.98 -6.86 5.13
CA ALA A 26 10.95 -7.20 4.10
C ALA A 26 11.41 -5.92 3.38
N PRO A 27 12.70 -5.79 3.00
CA PRO A 27 13.20 -4.60 2.33
C PRO A 27 12.34 -4.16 1.12
N SER A 28 11.79 -5.13 0.39
CA SER A 28 10.81 -4.90 -0.69
C SER A 28 9.49 -4.30 -0.19
N LEU A 29 8.93 -4.81 0.92
CA LEU A 29 7.72 -4.25 1.54
C LEU A 29 7.95 -2.82 2.06
N ALA A 30 9.09 -2.56 2.72
CA ALA A 30 9.43 -1.23 3.19
C ALA A 30 9.61 -0.24 2.02
N ALA A 31 10.26 -0.68 0.94
CA ALA A 31 10.43 0.11 -0.27
C ALA A 31 9.09 0.39 -0.96
N ALA A 32 8.23 -0.63 -1.10
CA ALA A 32 6.90 -0.50 -1.68
C ALA A 32 6.02 0.48 -0.91
N VAL A 33 5.94 0.36 0.42
CA VAL A 33 5.13 1.27 1.26
C VAL A 33 5.67 2.69 1.22
N SER A 34 6.99 2.86 1.26
CA SER A 34 7.63 4.18 1.18
C SER A 34 7.42 4.84 -0.19
N GLY A 35 7.51 4.06 -1.27
CA GLY A 35 7.23 4.50 -2.63
C GLY A 35 5.77 4.91 -2.81
N ALA A 36 4.84 4.09 -2.33
CA ALA A 36 3.41 4.34 -2.41
C ALA A 36 3.05 5.64 -1.68
N ARG A 37 3.63 5.88 -0.50
CA ARG A 37 3.45 7.12 0.25
C ARG A 37 3.97 8.34 -0.51
N ARG A 38 5.15 8.27 -1.13
CA ARG A 38 5.68 9.39 -1.93
C ARG A 38 4.77 9.71 -3.11
N ARG A 39 4.23 8.69 -3.77
CA ARG A 39 3.35 8.83 -4.93
C ARG A 39 2.01 9.47 -4.54
N ALA A 40 1.34 8.95 -3.52
CA ALA A 40 0.10 9.54 -2.99
C ALA A 40 0.30 11.01 -2.59
N LEU A 41 1.41 11.35 -1.91
CA LEU A 41 1.72 12.73 -1.56
C LEU A 41 1.97 13.62 -2.79
N ARG A 42 2.66 13.10 -3.81
CA ARG A 42 2.93 13.82 -5.06
C ARG A 42 1.63 14.09 -5.82
N ASP A 43 0.73 13.13 -5.81
CA ASP A 43 -0.53 13.17 -6.58
C ASP A 43 -1.65 13.89 -5.79
N GLY A 44 -1.37 14.31 -4.54
CA GLY A 44 -2.29 15.11 -3.71
C GLY A 44 -3.35 14.28 -2.97
N ASP A 45 -3.16 12.97 -2.92
CA ASP A 45 -4.11 12.04 -2.32
C ASP A 45 -4.03 12.04 -0.79
N ARG A 46 -5.20 12.06 -0.15
CA ARG A 46 -5.31 12.00 1.32
C ARG A 46 -5.00 10.62 1.89
N GLN A 47 -5.05 9.58 1.07
CA GLN A 47 -4.84 8.19 1.48
C GLN A 47 -4.00 7.46 0.43
N ILE A 48 -3.19 6.51 0.91
CA ILE A 48 -2.55 5.53 0.04
C ILE A 48 -3.62 4.53 -0.39
N ASP A 49 -3.78 4.34 -1.69
CA ASP A 49 -4.68 3.33 -2.25
C ASP A 49 -3.91 2.09 -2.75
N THR A 50 -4.66 1.09 -3.23
CA THR A 50 -4.08 -0.13 -3.79
C THR A 50 -3.26 0.13 -5.05
N ALA A 51 -3.62 1.10 -5.89
CA ALA A 51 -2.87 1.40 -7.10
C ALA A 51 -1.47 1.95 -6.78
N HIS A 52 -1.37 2.82 -5.76
CA HIS A 52 -0.09 3.29 -5.24
C HIS A 52 0.79 2.14 -4.76
N LEU A 53 0.21 1.22 -3.98
CA LEU A 53 0.94 0.08 -3.42
C LEU A 53 1.43 -0.88 -4.51
N LEU A 54 0.56 -1.24 -5.46
CA LEU A 54 0.92 -2.15 -6.54
C LEU A 54 1.97 -1.55 -7.47
N HIS A 55 1.85 -0.26 -7.79
CA HIS A 55 2.84 0.42 -8.62
C HIS A 55 4.20 0.41 -7.94
N SER A 56 4.27 0.76 -6.66
CA SER A 56 5.54 0.80 -5.93
C SER A 56 6.12 -0.58 -5.61
N LEU A 57 5.29 -1.62 -5.43
CA LEU A 57 5.77 -3.00 -5.30
C LEU A 57 6.51 -3.43 -6.56
N VAL A 58 5.86 -3.29 -7.72
CA VAL A 58 6.42 -3.69 -9.01
C VAL A 58 7.69 -2.89 -9.36
N GLU A 59 7.77 -1.63 -8.94
CA GLU A 59 8.96 -0.79 -9.11
C GLU A 59 10.12 -1.21 -8.20
N SER A 60 9.82 -1.71 -6.99
CA SER A 60 10.83 -1.99 -5.95
C SER A 60 11.30 -3.45 -5.87
N ASP A 61 10.53 -4.38 -6.44
CA ASP A 61 10.76 -5.82 -6.32
C ASP A 61 10.93 -6.47 -7.71
N PRO A 62 12.15 -6.91 -8.07
CA PRO A 62 12.41 -7.57 -9.34
C PRO A 62 11.59 -8.85 -9.55
N GLU A 63 11.26 -9.59 -8.49
CA GLU A 63 10.44 -10.81 -8.60
C GLU A 63 8.99 -10.45 -8.94
N ALA A 64 8.46 -9.38 -8.34
CA ALA A 64 7.14 -8.86 -8.70
C ALA A 64 7.10 -8.35 -10.16
N ALA A 65 8.17 -7.68 -10.62
CA ALA A 65 8.30 -7.26 -12.01
C ALA A 65 8.43 -8.44 -13.00
N ALA A 66 9.02 -9.55 -12.57
CA ALA A 66 9.24 -10.74 -13.39
C ALA A 66 7.95 -11.56 -13.67
N VAL A 67 6.86 -11.32 -12.94
CA VAL A 67 5.56 -11.98 -13.17
C VAL A 67 4.94 -11.58 -14.52
N PHE A 68 5.34 -10.43 -15.07
CA PHE A 68 4.80 -9.93 -16.33
C PHE A 68 5.55 -10.52 -17.54
N GLU A 69 4.82 -10.83 -18.60
CA GLU A 69 5.26 -11.35 -19.91
C GLU A 69 5.98 -10.26 -20.74
N GLY A 70 6.98 -9.62 -20.14
CA GLY A 70 7.86 -8.66 -20.79
C GLY A 70 7.57 -7.19 -20.51
N ARG A 71 8.49 -6.34 -21.00
CA ARG A 71 8.54 -4.90 -20.68
C ARG A 71 7.32 -4.12 -21.18
N GLU A 72 6.72 -4.53 -22.29
CA GLU A 72 5.51 -3.85 -22.79
C GLU A 72 4.29 -4.10 -21.91
N GLN A 73 4.06 -5.35 -21.46
CA GLN A 73 2.95 -5.65 -20.57
C GLN A 73 3.11 -4.91 -19.25
N LEU A 74 4.33 -4.93 -18.71
CA LEU A 74 4.68 -4.17 -17.51
C LEU A 74 4.38 -2.66 -17.68
N ALA A 75 4.82 -2.04 -18.78
CA ALA A 75 4.55 -0.63 -19.05
C ALA A 75 3.05 -0.31 -19.13
N ARG A 76 2.25 -1.18 -19.77
CA ARG A 76 0.79 -1.04 -19.83
C ARG A 76 0.16 -1.11 -18.43
N VAL A 77 0.57 -2.07 -17.61
CA VAL A 77 0.07 -2.23 -16.24
C VAL A 77 0.43 -1.00 -15.38
N LEU A 78 1.68 -0.54 -15.44
CA LEU A 78 2.11 0.65 -14.70
C LEU A 78 1.34 1.89 -15.14
N GLY A 79 1.08 2.06 -16.44
CA GLY A 79 0.23 3.14 -16.96
C GLY A 79 -1.21 3.07 -16.46
N TYR A 80 -1.80 1.87 -16.46
CA TYR A 80 -3.15 1.65 -15.92
C TYR A 80 -3.22 1.98 -14.42
N LEU A 81 -2.23 1.57 -13.62
CA LEU A 81 -2.19 1.87 -12.18
C LEU A 81 -2.12 3.38 -11.91
N VAL A 82 -1.38 4.15 -12.73
CA VAL A 82 -1.35 5.62 -12.64
C VAL A 82 -2.71 6.24 -12.96
N GLN A 83 -3.43 5.72 -13.95
CA GLN A 83 -4.79 6.20 -14.24
C GLN A 83 -5.75 5.88 -13.08
N ARG A 84 -5.61 4.68 -12.50
CA ARG A 84 -6.49 4.20 -11.45
C ARG A 84 -6.34 4.99 -10.15
N SER A 85 -5.15 5.49 -9.83
CA SER A 85 -4.89 6.31 -8.63
C SER A 85 -5.62 7.66 -8.67
N ILE A 86 -5.80 8.24 -9.86
CA ILE A 86 -6.60 9.47 -10.05
C ILE A 86 -8.10 9.20 -10.25
N GLY A 87 -8.55 7.97 -10.02
CA GLY A 87 -9.96 7.58 -10.09
C GLY A 87 -10.49 7.30 -11.51
N TYR A 88 -9.62 7.13 -12.51
CA TYR A 88 -10.05 6.66 -13.82
C TYR A 88 -10.66 5.24 -13.73
N GLY A 89 -11.79 5.02 -14.41
CA GLY A 89 -12.46 3.71 -14.45
C GLY A 89 -13.20 3.30 -13.18
N LEU A 90 -13.43 4.22 -12.23
CA LEU A 90 -14.24 4.01 -11.01
C LEU A 90 -15.75 4.21 -11.21
N ARG A 91 -16.22 4.33 -12.45
CA ARG A 91 -17.61 4.64 -12.80
C ARG A 91 -18.35 3.40 -13.26
#